data_AF-A0A539DXI4-F1
#
_entry.id   AF-A0A539DXI4-F1
#
_cell.length_a   1.000
_cell.length_b   1.000
_cell.length_c   1.000
_cell.angle_alpha   90.00
_cell.angle_beta   90.00
_cell.angle_gamma   90.00
#
_symmetry.space_group_name_H-M   'P 1'
#
loop_
_entity.id
_entity.type
_entity.pdbx_description
1 polymer ?
#
loop_
_entity_poly.entity_id
_entity_poly.type
_entity_poly.pdbx_seq_one_letter_code
_entity_poly.pdbx_strand_id
1 'polypeptide(L)'
;MRTIDNFPEIWAQLSYGRDASILDPLLPVLTGDVRDDLPAVWAALAAAGPALRAAGQLPARATGSVRSLHRGSGGVPKPAVDQVDVVWSGVVGDVQAARQHHGRPWQALCIWATEVIEAFNAAGHHLTPGAAGENITLTGFDWADVRPGVRLRVGEVLCDVSAFALPCSKNARWFEGRDYHAMHHENGPVSRVYATVLQPGRIRVGDDAVLEP
;
A
#
# COMPACT_ATOMS: atom_id res chain seq x y z
N MET A 1 19.18 10.23 4.98
CA MET A 1 18.25 10.05 3.84
C MET A 1 17.26 9.02 4.32
N ARG A 2 16.02 9.41 4.67
CA ARG A 2 15.07 8.56 5.45
C ARG A 2 14.75 7.19 4.81
N THR A 3 15.20 6.97 3.58
CA THR A 3 15.07 5.76 2.78
C THR A 3 15.62 4.51 3.50
N ILE A 4 16.81 4.59 4.11
CA ILE A 4 17.43 3.46 4.84
C ILE A 4 17.01 3.47 6.32
N ASP A 5 16.91 4.66 6.93
CA ASP A 5 16.61 4.78 8.37
C ASP A 5 15.28 4.12 8.78
N ASN A 6 14.29 4.06 7.88
CA ASN A 6 12.99 3.40 8.11
C ASN A 6 12.98 1.91 7.71
N PHE A 7 14.10 1.33 7.25
CA PHE A 7 14.14 -0.06 6.81
C PHE A 7 13.63 -1.05 7.87
N PRO A 8 14.03 -0.97 9.16
CA PRO A 8 13.54 -1.90 10.18
C PRO A 8 12.01 -1.87 10.35
N GLU A 9 11.39 -0.69 10.28
CA GLU A 9 9.94 -0.52 10.38
C GLU A 9 9.21 -1.17 9.20
N ILE A 10 9.71 -0.97 7.97
CA ILE A 10 9.16 -1.57 6.76
C ILE A 10 9.36 -3.09 6.79
N TRP A 11 10.54 -3.53 7.23
CA TRP A 11 10.89 -4.94 7.33
C TRP A 11 9.97 -5.70 8.27
N ALA A 12 9.72 -5.15 9.46
CA ALA A 12 8.82 -5.76 10.45
C ALA A 12 7.40 -5.97 9.91
N GLN A 13 6.94 -5.13 8.97
CA GLN A 13 5.62 -5.30 8.36
C GLN A 13 5.57 -6.49 7.38
N LEU A 14 6.71 -6.91 6.80
CA LEU A 14 6.79 -8.08 5.94
C LEU A 14 6.59 -9.40 6.71
N SER A 15 6.68 -9.40 8.04
CA SER A 15 6.30 -10.54 8.88
C SER A 15 4.94 -10.37 9.57
N TYR A 16 4.15 -9.33 9.24
CA TYR A 16 2.84 -9.11 9.86
C TYR A 16 1.93 -10.34 9.68
N GLY A 17 1.66 -11.04 10.78
CA GLY A 17 0.86 -12.28 10.80
C GLY A 17 1.51 -13.44 10.03
N ARG A 18 2.85 -13.53 10.00
CA ARG A 18 3.64 -14.58 9.33
C ARG A 18 4.87 -14.93 10.17
N ASP A 19 5.52 -16.05 9.83
CA ASP A 19 6.80 -16.42 10.43
C ASP A 19 7.92 -15.47 9.98
N ALA A 20 8.46 -14.69 10.93
CA ALA A 20 9.54 -13.74 10.66
C ALA A 20 10.87 -14.43 10.30
N SER A 21 11.08 -15.67 10.76
CA SER A 21 12.35 -16.38 10.56
C SER A 21 12.66 -16.70 9.09
N ILE A 22 11.63 -16.70 8.24
CA ILE A 22 11.77 -16.83 6.77
C ILE A 22 12.56 -15.65 6.18
N LEU A 23 12.48 -14.48 6.81
CA LEU A 23 13.10 -13.25 6.34
C LEU A 23 14.49 -13.05 6.94
N ASP A 24 14.79 -13.61 8.11
CA ASP A 24 16.08 -13.41 8.81
C ASP A 24 17.33 -13.59 7.92
N PRO A 25 17.41 -14.61 7.03
CA PRO A 25 18.57 -14.78 6.16
C PRO A 25 18.77 -13.68 5.11
N LEU A 26 17.74 -12.86 4.86
CA LEU A 26 17.75 -11.78 3.88
C LEU A 26 18.13 -10.43 4.49
N LEU A 27 18.24 -10.33 5.82
CA LEU A 27 18.59 -9.08 6.50
C LEU A 27 20.04 -8.67 6.14
N PRO A 28 20.24 -7.48 5.55
CA PRO A 28 21.57 -7.00 5.23
C PRO A 28 22.29 -6.51 6.49
N VAL A 29 23.61 -6.68 6.54
CA VAL A 29 24.46 -6.01 7.53
C VAL A 29 24.75 -4.60 7.03
N LEU A 30 24.24 -3.60 7.74
CA LEU A 30 24.39 -2.19 7.37
C LEU A 30 25.71 -1.62 7.90
N THR A 31 26.42 -0.92 7.03
CA THR A 31 27.71 -0.27 7.30
C THR A 31 27.56 1.15 7.86
N GLY A 32 26.39 1.76 7.66
CA GLY A 32 26.14 3.17 7.96
C GLY A 32 26.42 4.12 6.80
N ASP A 33 26.98 3.64 5.68
CA ASP A 33 27.10 4.41 4.44
C ASP A 33 25.94 4.10 3.49
N VAL A 34 25.17 5.14 3.16
CA VAL A 34 23.98 5.02 2.30
C VAL A 34 24.29 4.46 0.90
N ARG A 35 25.49 4.70 0.36
CA ARG A 35 25.87 4.23 -0.98
C ARG A 35 26.12 2.73 -0.99
N ASP A 36 26.64 2.20 0.10
CA ASP A 36 26.95 0.78 0.26
C ASP A 36 25.70 0.01 0.74
N ASP A 37 24.91 0.62 1.62
CA ASP A 37 23.76 0.00 2.25
C ASP A 37 22.51 -0.04 1.35
N LEU A 38 22.29 0.98 0.51
CA LEU A 38 21.07 1.07 -0.31
C LEU A 38 20.88 -0.11 -1.26
N PRO A 39 21.90 -0.59 -2.01
CA PRO A 39 21.77 -1.77 -2.84
C PRO A 39 21.39 -3.03 -2.05
N ALA A 40 21.96 -3.22 -0.87
CA ALA A 40 21.69 -4.39 -0.02
C ALA A 40 20.27 -4.36 0.55
N VAL A 41 19.82 -3.19 1.04
CA VAL A 41 18.44 -2.97 1.49
C VAL A 41 17.45 -3.22 0.35
N TRP A 42 17.74 -2.73 -0.84
CA TRP A 42 16.86 -2.94 -1.99
C TRP A 42 16.78 -4.41 -2.40
N ALA A 43 17.92 -5.11 -2.41
CA ALA A 43 17.95 -6.54 -2.68
C ALA A 43 17.13 -7.35 -1.66
N ALA A 44 17.25 -7.02 -0.37
CA ALA A 44 16.47 -7.66 0.69
C ALA A 44 14.96 -7.44 0.51
N LEU A 45 14.53 -6.19 0.28
CA LEU A 45 13.12 -5.86 0.04
C LEU A 45 12.56 -6.58 -1.20
N ALA A 46 13.33 -6.64 -2.29
CA ALA A 46 12.93 -7.33 -3.51
C ALA A 46 12.85 -8.86 -3.35
N ALA A 47 13.68 -9.45 -2.47
CA ALA A 47 13.71 -10.89 -2.21
C ALA A 47 12.65 -11.37 -1.19
N ALA A 48 12.16 -10.49 -0.33
CA ALA A 48 11.25 -10.86 0.76
C ALA A 48 9.92 -11.47 0.26
N GLY A 49 9.25 -10.83 -0.69
CA GLY A 49 8.00 -11.36 -1.27
C GLY A 49 8.17 -12.76 -1.88
N PRO A 50 9.16 -12.99 -2.77
CA PRO A 50 9.49 -14.32 -3.27
C PRO A 50 9.82 -15.35 -2.19
N ALA A 51 10.56 -14.98 -1.13
CA ALA A 51 10.88 -15.89 -0.03
C ALA A 51 9.64 -16.32 0.76
N LEU A 52 8.77 -15.37 1.11
CA LEU A 52 7.50 -15.65 1.78
C LEU A 52 6.59 -16.55 0.94
N ARG A 53 6.57 -16.33 -0.38
CA ARG A 53 5.82 -17.15 -1.36
C ARG A 53 6.34 -18.58 -1.39
N ALA A 54 7.65 -18.75 -1.52
CA ALA A 54 8.30 -20.06 -1.54
C ALA A 54 8.07 -20.84 -0.23
N ALA A 55 7.96 -20.13 0.90
CA ALA A 55 7.67 -20.71 2.21
C ALA A 55 6.16 -20.94 2.48
N GLY A 56 5.27 -20.66 1.52
CA GLY A 56 3.82 -20.82 1.70
C GLY A 56 3.21 -19.88 2.74
N GLN A 57 3.85 -18.74 3.01
CA GLN A 57 3.41 -17.76 4.01
C GLN A 57 2.47 -16.69 3.43
N LEU A 58 2.21 -16.69 2.12
CA LEU A 58 1.33 -15.74 1.46
C LEU A 58 -0.10 -16.31 1.33
N PRO A 59 -1.12 -15.43 1.34
CA PRO A 59 -2.52 -15.86 1.21
C PRO A 59 -2.79 -16.51 -0.14
N ALA A 60 -3.90 -17.25 -0.24
CA ALA A 60 -4.31 -17.87 -1.49
C ALA A 60 -4.63 -16.82 -2.56
N ARG A 61 -4.63 -17.26 -3.83
CA ARG A 61 -5.08 -16.43 -4.93
C ARG A 61 -6.51 -15.96 -4.71
N ALA A 62 -6.74 -14.67 -4.83
CA ALA A 62 -8.07 -14.07 -4.80
C ALA A 62 -8.25 -13.11 -5.98
N THR A 63 -9.50 -12.92 -6.40
CA THR A 63 -9.87 -11.99 -7.47
C THR A 63 -10.92 -11.02 -6.95
N GLY A 64 -10.70 -9.74 -7.22
CA GLY A 64 -11.62 -8.65 -6.99
C GLY A 64 -11.62 -7.72 -8.19
N SER A 65 -12.07 -6.48 -8.00
CA SER A 65 -12.09 -5.48 -9.06
C SER A 65 -11.86 -4.06 -8.56
N VAL A 66 -11.52 -3.18 -9.48
CA VAL A 66 -11.34 -1.75 -9.22
C VAL A 66 -12.70 -1.07 -9.10
N ARG A 67 -13.02 -0.58 -7.90
CA ARG A 67 -14.29 0.12 -7.65
C ARG A 67 -14.23 1.59 -8.05
N SER A 68 -13.14 2.26 -7.72
CA SER A 68 -12.92 3.68 -8.03
C SER A 68 -11.44 4.02 -8.10
N LEU A 69 -11.14 5.07 -8.86
CA LEU A 69 -9.79 5.58 -9.08
C LEU A 69 -9.73 7.07 -8.78
N HIS A 70 -8.61 7.50 -8.21
CA HIS A 70 -8.46 8.83 -7.64
C HIS A 70 -7.06 9.39 -7.87
N ARG A 71 -7.01 10.67 -8.27
CA ARG A 71 -5.76 11.45 -8.36
C ARG A 71 -6.05 12.92 -8.10
N GLY A 72 -5.08 13.65 -7.56
CA GLY A 72 -5.23 15.08 -7.32
C GLY A 72 -3.92 15.84 -7.30
N SER A 73 -3.99 17.17 -7.38
CA SER A 73 -2.83 18.08 -7.35
C SER A 73 -2.31 18.39 -5.93
N GLY A 74 -2.74 17.60 -4.93
CA GLY A 74 -2.34 17.74 -3.54
C GLY A 74 -3.53 17.91 -2.60
N GLY A 75 -3.52 17.12 -1.52
CA GLY A 75 -4.58 17.14 -0.51
C GLY A 75 -5.54 15.96 -0.61
N VAL A 76 -6.53 16.01 0.25
CA VAL A 76 -7.66 15.09 0.32
C VAL A 76 -8.95 15.91 0.28
N PRO A 77 -10.11 15.37 -0.13
CA PRO A 77 -10.24 14.09 -0.83
C PRO A 77 -9.61 14.18 -2.23
N LYS A 78 -9.16 13.05 -2.77
CA LYS A 78 -8.68 12.98 -4.16
C LYS A 78 -9.86 12.84 -5.12
N PRO A 79 -10.01 13.73 -6.14
CA PRO A 79 -11.06 13.63 -7.14
C PRO A 79 -11.08 12.28 -7.85
N ALA A 80 -12.28 11.79 -8.16
CA ALA A 80 -12.48 10.57 -8.93
C ALA A 80 -12.14 10.77 -10.41
N VAL A 81 -11.64 9.71 -11.04
CA VAL A 81 -11.38 9.62 -12.48
C VAL A 81 -11.75 8.24 -13.00
N ASP A 82 -12.06 8.12 -14.29
CA ASP A 82 -12.45 6.83 -14.89
C ASP A 82 -11.25 5.90 -15.15
N GLN A 83 -10.07 6.49 -15.30
CA GLN A 83 -8.83 5.76 -15.56
C GLN A 83 -7.61 6.53 -15.05
N VAL A 84 -6.53 5.79 -14.78
CA VAL A 84 -5.21 6.33 -14.45
C VAL A 84 -4.12 5.63 -15.24
N ASP A 85 -3.12 6.40 -15.67
CA ASP A 85 -1.85 5.85 -16.13
C ASP A 85 -0.89 5.79 -14.93
N VAL A 86 -0.25 4.64 -14.73
CA VAL A 86 0.65 4.37 -13.59
C VAL A 86 2.06 4.13 -14.12
N VAL A 87 3.02 4.84 -13.53
CA VAL A 87 4.46 4.65 -13.76
C VAL A 87 5.14 4.23 -12.46
N TRP A 88 6.44 3.93 -12.54
CA TRP A 88 7.27 3.54 -11.37
C TRP A 88 7.17 4.50 -10.18
N SER A 89 6.98 5.80 -10.45
CA SER A 89 6.84 6.84 -9.43
C SER A 89 5.40 7.06 -8.94
N GLY A 90 4.43 6.31 -9.44
CA GLY A 90 3.02 6.38 -9.06
C GLY A 90 2.08 6.84 -10.19
N VAL A 91 0.89 7.30 -9.79
CA VAL A 91 -0.16 7.76 -10.73
C VAL A 91 0.24 9.06 -11.42
N VAL A 92 0.19 9.07 -12.75
CA VAL A 92 0.48 10.25 -13.56
C VAL A 92 -0.54 11.36 -13.26
N GLY A 93 -0.02 12.54 -12.88
CA GLY A 93 -0.82 13.70 -12.50
C GLY A 93 -1.24 13.73 -11.03
N ASP A 94 -0.89 12.73 -10.22
CA ASP A 94 -1.07 12.77 -8.77
C ASP A 94 0.13 13.48 -8.12
N VAL A 95 -0.11 14.61 -7.46
CA VAL A 95 0.92 15.41 -6.81
C VAL A 95 0.83 15.25 -5.30
N GLN A 96 1.88 14.69 -4.72
CA GLN A 96 2.05 14.64 -3.27
C GLN A 96 2.66 15.96 -2.79
N ALA A 97 1.85 16.89 -2.28
CA ALA A 97 2.30 18.22 -1.87
C ALA A 97 3.35 18.20 -0.72
N ALA A 98 3.51 17.07 -0.02
CA ALA A 98 4.49 16.87 1.05
C ALA A 98 5.55 15.81 0.68
N ARG A 99 6.28 16.03 -0.43
CA ARG A 99 7.34 15.10 -0.92
C ARG A 99 8.47 14.82 0.09
N GLN A 100 8.63 15.64 1.14
CA GLN A 100 9.61 15.38 2.19
C GLN A 100 9.25 14.15 3.07
N HIS A 101 7.98 13.72 3.06
CA HIS A 101 7.48 12.62 3.89
C HIS A 101 6.77 11.51 3.10
N HIS A 102 6.51 11.72 1.81
CA HIS A 102 5.75 10.82 0.94
C HIS A 102 6.39 10.69 -0.45
N GLY A 103 6.00 9.67 -1.21
CA GLY A 103 6.44 9.50 -2.60
C GLY A 103 7.77 8.76 -2.74
N ARG A 104 8.12 7.92 -1.77
CA ARG A 104 9.22 6.96 -1.92
C ARG A 104 8.84 5.95 -3.02
N PRO A 105 9.80 5.30 -3.71
CA PRO A 105 9.50 4.32 -4.75
C PRO A 105 8.53 3.22 -4.30
N TRP A 106 8.59 2.85 -3.02
CA TRP A 106 7.68 1.87 -2.43
C TRP A 106 6.30 2.40 -2.03
N GLN A 107 6.04 3.70 -2.18
CA GLN A 107 4.74 4.33 -1.90
C GLN A 107 4.09 4.85 -3.18
N ALA A 108 4.37 4.21 -4.32
CA ALA A 108 3.93 4.66 -5.64
C ALA A 108 2.39 4.66 -5.76
N LEU A 109 1.72 3.67 -5.16
CA LEU A 109 0.26 3.58 -5.10
C LEU A 109 -0.21 3.52 -3.65
N CYS A 110 -1.34 4.18 -3.35
CA CYS A 110 -2.08 3.94 -2.12
C CYS A 110 -3.42 3.27 -2.45
N ILE A 111 -3.71 2.15 -1.80
CA ILE A 111 -4.85 1.27 -2.11
C ILE A 111 -5.70 1.06 -0.85
N TRP A 112 -7.02 1.03 -1.00
CA TRP A 112 -7.95 0.68 0.07
C TRP A 112 -9.09 -0.26 -0.38
N ALA A 113 -9.83 -0.81 0.57
CA ALA A 113 -11.03 -1.61 0.31
C ALA A 113 -12.30 -0.76 0.42
N THR A 114 -13.24 -1.04 -0.48
CA THR A 114 -14.59 -0.47 -0.45
C THR A 114 -15.32 -0.93 0.81
N GLU A 115 -15.21 -2.22 1.14
CA GLU A 115 -15.84 -2.88 2.28
C GLU A 115 -15.36 -2.29 3.61
N VAL A 116 -14.09 -1.90 3.71
CA VAL A 116 -13.53 -1.24 4.90
C VAL A 116 -14.08 0.17 5.05
N ILE A 117 -14.18 0.93 3.95
CA ILE A 117 -14.79 2.26 3.94
C ILE A 117 -16.26 2.17 4.39
N GLU A 118 -17.01 1.20 3.85
CA GLU A 118 -18.40 0.94 4.20
C GLU A 118 -18.56 0.56 5.67
N ALA A 119 -17.68 -0.29 6.21
CA ALA A 119 -17.69 -0.67 7.63
C ALA A 119 -17.45 0.54 8.55
N PHE A 120 -16.51 1.42 8.21
CA PHE A 120 -16.34 2.67 8.96
C PHE A 120 -17.59 3.57 8.87
N ASN A 121 -18.20 3.70 7.70
CA ASN A 121 -19.43 4.49 7.56
C ASN A 121 -20.60 3.90 8.36
N ALA A 122 -20.71 2.57 8.42
CA ALA A 122 -21.69 1.89 9.26
C ALA A 122 -21.45 2.13 10.77
N ALA A 123 -20.20 2.38 11.17
CA ALA A 123 -19.83 2.77 12.53
C ALA A 123 -19.99 4.28 12.82
N GLY A 124 -20.52 5.06 11.87
CA GLY A 124 -20.81 6.49 12.04
C GLY A 124 -19.75 7.44 11.47
N HIS A 125 -18.72 6.95 10.79
CA HIS A 125 -17.76 7.80 10.09
C HIS A 125 -18.33 8.30 8.74
N HIS A 126 -17.64 9.25 8.10
CA HIS A 126 -18.09 9.92 6.87
C HIS A 126 -17.00 9.91 5.80
N LEU A 127 -16.63 8.72 5.36
CA LEU A 127 -15.63 8.47 4.34
C LEU A 127 -16.29 8.28 2.97
N THR A 128 -15.79 8.99 1.97
CA THR A 128 -16.05 8.70 0.56
C THR A 128 -14.80 8.10 -0.08
N PRO A 129 -14.89 7.34 -1.17
CA PRO A 129 -13.70 6.93 -1.92
C PRO A 129 -12.84 8.14 -2.31
N GLY A 130 -11.52 8.00 -2.16
CA GLY A 130 -10.52 9.06 -2.29
C GLY A 130 -10.36 9.95 -1.06
N ALA A 131 -11.20 9.82 -0.02
CA ALA A 131 -11.19 10.71 1.13
C ALA A 131 -9.92 10.61 1.96
N ALA A 132 -9.36 9.41 2.11
CA ALA A 132 -8.15 9.22 2.90
C ALA A 132 -6.88 9.44 2.06
N GLY A 133 -6.99 9.62 0.75
CA GLY A 133 -5.89 9.89 -0.17
C GLY A 133 -5.36 8.66 -0.92
N GLU A 134 -6.09 7.54 -0.82
CA GLU A 134 -5.94 6.38 -1.69
C GLU A 134 -6.13 6.77 -3.16
N ASN A 135 -5.37 6.11 -4.03
CA ASN A 135 -5.48 6.23 -5.47
C ASN A 135 -6.46 5.22 -6.05
N ILE A 136 -6.60 4.06 -5.41
CA ILE A 136 -7.37 2.92 -5.90
C ILE A 136 -8.21 2.40 -4.75
N THR A 137 -9.50 2.23 -4.99
CA THR A 137 -10.36 1.45 -4.09
C THR A 137 -10.71 0.14 -4.78
N LEU A 138 -10.48 -0.97 -4.09
CA LEU A 138 -10.78 -2.32 -4.56
C LEU A 138 -12.01 -2.88 -3.85
N THR A 139 -12.56 -3.97 -4.38
CA THR A 139 -13.63 -4.76 -3.75
C THR A 139 -13.43 -6.25 -4.08
N GLY A 140 -13.99 -7.13 -3.25
CA GLY A 140 -13.94 -8.60 -3.46
C GLY A 140 -12.76 -9.31 -2.82
N PHE A 141 -12.03 -8.64 -1.90
CA PHE A 141 -10.93 -9.24 -1.15
C PHE A 141 -11.24 -9.35 0.34
N ASP A 142 -10.75 -10.40 0.99
CA ASP A 142 -10.50 -10.31 2.44
C ASP A 142 -9.37 -9.30 2.63
N TRP A 143 -9.68 -8.17 3.27
CA TRP A 143 -8.70 -7.09 3.40
C TRP A 143 -7.51 -7.46 4.29
N ALA A 144 -7.65 -8.49 5.13
CA ALA A 144 -6.52 -9.03 5.91
C ALA A 144 -5.43 -9.64 5.02
N ASP A 145 -5.80 -10.11 3.83
CA ASP A 145 -4.88 -10.72 2.87
C ASP A 145 -4.11 -9.69 2.04
N VAL A 146 -4.65 -8.47 1.87
CA VAL A 146 -3.99 -7.37 1.16
C VAL A 146 -3.04 -6.63 2.12
N ARG A 147 -1.91 -7.27 2.45
CA ARG A 147 -0.91 -6.81 3.42
C ARG A 147 0.51 -6.79 2.82
N PRO A 148 1.50 -6.14 3.44
CA PRO A 148 2.86 -6.05 2.90
C PRO A 148 3.44 -7.41 2.45
N GLY A 149 4.26 -7.43 1.41
CA GLY A 149 4.88 -8.63 0.86
C GLY A 149 4.03 -9.42 -0.14
N VAL A 150 2.72 -9.16 -0.25
CA VAL A 150 1.88 -9.78 -1.29
C VAL A 150 2.03 -9.07 -2.62
N ARG A 151 1.71 -9.80 -3.70
CA ARG A 151 1.71 -9.27 -5.06
C ARG A 151 0.29 -9.07 -5.55
N LEU A 152 0.04 -7.92 -6.15
CA LEU A 152 -1.27 -7.56 -6.67
C LEU A 152 -1.12 -7.14 -8.14
N ARG A 153 -1.98 -7.68 -8.99
CA ARG A 153 -2.14 -7.22 -10.37
C ARG A 153 -3.48 -6.51 -10.50
N VAL A 154 -3.47 -5.26 -10.94
CA VAL A 154 -4.66 -4.41 -11.05
C VAL A 154 -4.68 -3.84 -12.46
N GLY A 155 -5.63 -4.28 -13.29
CA GLY A 155 -5.59 -4.00 -14.72
C GLY A 155 -4.26 -4.43 -15.34
N GLU A 156 -3.57 -3.50 -16.01
CA GLU A 156 -2.25 -3.75 -16.63
C GLU A 156 -1.07 -3.64 -15.65
N VAL A 157 -1.32 -3.15 -14.43
CA VAL A 157 -0.28 -2.82 -13.44
C VAL A 157 0.02 -4.01 -12.55
N LEU A 158 1.30 -4.33 -12.39
CA LEU A 158 1.78 -5.27 -11.38
C LEU A 158 2.46 -4.50 -10.25
N CYS A 159 2.11 -4.78 -9.00
CA CYS A 159 2.72 -4.15 -7.84
C CYS A 159 2.91 -5.12 -6.67
N ASP A 160 3.90 -4.83 -5.83
CA ASP A 160 4.06 -5.49 -4.53
C ASP A 160 3.58 -4.54 -3.44
N VAL A 161 2.70 -5.03 -2.56
CA VAL A 161 2.27 -4.28 -1.38
C VAL A 161 3.48 -4.12 -0.47
N SER A 162 3.86 -2.89 -0.16
CA SER A 162 5.15 -2.58 0.43
C SER A 162 5.07 -2.27 1.93
N ALA A 163 3.98 -1.63 2.36
CA ALA A 163 3.78 -1.17 3.72
C ALA A 163 2.31 -0.82 3.97
N PHE A 164 1.89 -0.84 5.23
CA PHE A 164 0.67 -0.17 5.64
C PHE A 164 0.82 1.35 5.55
N ALA A 165 -0.24 2.03 5.12
CA ALA A 165 -0.25 3.47 5.00
C ALA A 165 -0.69 4.11 6.33
N LEU A 166 0.25 4.79 6.98
CA LEU A 166 -0.02 5.46 8.25
C LEU A 166 -1.12 6.54 8.11
N PRO A 167 -2.01 6.67 9.10
CA PRO A 167 -2.99 7.74 9.16
C PRO A 167 -2.33 9.12 9.20
N CYS A 168 -3.00 10.13 8.64
CA CYS A 168 -2.54 11.52 8.61
C CYS A 168 -3.62 12.42 9.20
N SER A 169 -3.22 13.50 9.89
CA SER A 169 -4.13 14.47 10.51
C SER A 169 -5.14 15.11 9.54
N LYS A 170 -4.83 15.15 8.23
CA LYS A 170 -5.78 15.60 7.19
C LYS A 170 -7.03 14.72 7.09
N ASN A 171 -6.97 13.49 7.59
CA ASN A 171 -8.07 12.53 7.57
C ASN A 171 -9.03 12.72 8.75
N ALA A 172 -8.63 13.46 9.79
CA ALA A 172 -9.40 13.68 11.01
C ALA A 172 -10.85 14.13 10.78
N ARG A 173 -11.11 14.89 9.70
CA ARG A 173 -12.46 15.39 9.40
C ARG A 173 -13.43 14.33 8.87
N TRP A 174 -12.96 13.13 8.53
CA TRP A 174 -13.78 12.03 8.02
C TRP A 174 -14.17 11.02 9.08
N PHE A 175 -13.52 11.08 10.24
CA PHE A 175 -13.74 10.14 11.33
C PHE A 175 -14.49 10.84 12.45
N GLU A 176 -15.59 10.22 12.91
CA GLU A 176 -16.27 10.56 14.16
C GLU A 176 -15.28 10.79 15.31
N GLY A 177 -15.57 11.78 16.16
CA GLY A 177 -14.64 12.20 17.23
C GLY A 177 -13.28 12.72 16.75
N ARG A 178 -13.08 12.89 15.44
CA ARG A 178 -11.79 13.16 14.79
C ARG A 178 -10.75 12.06 15.00
N ASP A 179 -11.16 10.84 15.34
CA ASP A 179 -10.27 9.72 15.58
C ASP A 179 -9.85 9.02 14.28
N TYR A 180 -8.96 9.67 13.53
CA TYR A 180 -8.38 9.09 12.32
C TYR A 180 -7.37 7.97 12.59
N HIS A 181 -6.98 7.73 13.86
CA HIS A 181 -6.16 6.58 14.21
C HIS A 181 -6.94 5.27 14.11
N ALA A 182 -8.28 5.32 14.06
CA ALA A 182 -9.13 4.15 13.84
C ALA A 182 -8.71 3.30 12.62
N MET A 183 -8.18 3.91 11.55
CA MET A 183 -7.65 3.18 10.37
C MET A 183 -6.17 2.78 10.45
N HIS A 184 -5.57 2.78 11.64
CA HIS A 184 -4.23 2.24 11.86
C HIS A 184 -4.24 0.70 11.76
N HIS A 185 -3.18 0.10 11.21
CA HIS A 185 -3.10 -1.36 11.01
C HIS A 185 -3.02 -2.17 12.32
N GLU A 186 -2.68 -1.51 13.44
CA GLU A 186 -2.75 -2.12 14.77
C GLU A 186 -4.20 -2.34 15.24
N ASN A 187 -5.17 -1.64 14.65
CA ASN A 187 -6.60 -1.83 14.93
C ASN A 187 -7.22 -2.94 14.06
N GLY A 188 -6.39 -3.78 13.44
CA GLY A 188 -6.79 -4.88 12.57
C GLY A 188 -6.66 -4.56 11.08
N PRO A 189 -7.29 -5.36 10.20
CA PRO A 189 -7.20 -5.23 8.76
C PRO A 189 -8.08 -4.09 8.25
N VAL A 190 -7.80 -2.88 8.70
CA VAL A 190 -8.58 -1.66 8.36
C VAL A 190 -7.73 -0.61 7.66
N SER A 191 -6.41 -0.78 7.69
CA SER A 191 -5.49 0.19 7.14
C SER A 191 -5.46 0.17 5.62
N ARG A 192 -5.16 1.33 5.05
CA ARG A 192 -4.75 1.42 3.65
C ARG A 192 -3.38 0.77 3.48
N VAL A 193 -3.04 0.44 2.25
CA VAL A 193 -1.70 -0.06 1.92
C VAL A 193 -1.02 0.80 0.88
N TYR A 194 0.30 0.86 0.97
CA TYR A 194 1.17 1.34 -0.09
C TYR A 194 1.64 0.16 -0.96
N ALA A 195 1.91 0.44 -2.23
CA ALA A 195 2.49 -0.54 -3.13
C ALA A 195 3.60 0.06 -4.00
N THR A 196 4.62 -0.77 -4.26
CA THR A 196 5.69 -0.53 -5.23
C THR A 196 5.24 -1.01 -6.61
N VAL A 197 5.32 -0.17 -7.62
CA VAL A 197 5.00 -0.57 -9.00
C VAL A 197 6.15 -1.40 -9.57
N LEU A 198 5.85 -2.61 -10.04
CA LEU A 198 6.78 -3.52 -10.71
C LEU A 198 6.60 -3.55 -12.23
N GLN A 199 5.39 -3.26 -12.70
CA GLN A 199 5.09 -3.12 -14.12
C GLN A 199 4.15 -1.92 -14.28
N PRO A 200 4.59 -0.83 -14.93
CA PRO A 200 3.73 0.28 -15.34
C PRO A 200 2.60 -0.17 -16.26
N GLY A 201 1.52 0.61 -16.30
CA GLY A 201 0.37 0.31 -17.14
C GLY A 201 -0.81 1.21 -16.84
N ARG A 202 -1.93 0.93 -17.49
CA ARG A 202 -3.19 1.62 -17.26
C ARG A 202 -4.12 0.81 -16.36
N ILE A 203 -4.89 1.53 -15.55
CA ILE A 203 -5.99 0.98 -14.75
C ILE A 203 -7.26 1.77 -15.06
N ARG A 204 -8.36 1.07 -15.27
CA ARG A 204 -9.71 1.61 -15.44
C ARG A 204 -10.63 1.14 -14.32
N VAL A 205 -11.66 1.94 -14.03
CA VAL A 205 -12.74 1.49 -13.15
C VAL A 205 -13.38 0.23 -13.75
N GLY A 206 -13.58 -0.79 -12.92
CA GLY A 206 -14.11 -2.09 -13.33
C GLY A 206 -13.05 -3.11 -13.77
N ASP A 207 -11.77 -2.72 -13.91
CA ASP A 207 -10.71 -3.69 -14.22
C ASP A 207 -10.59 -4.74 -13.11
N ASP A 208 -10.19 -5.96 -13.51
CA ASP A 208 -9.89 -7.03 -12.57
C ASP A 208 -8.69 -6.67 -11.69
N ALA A 209 -8.77 -7.10 -10.43
CA ALA A 209 -7.66 -7.12 -9.50
C ALA A 209 -7.41 -8.56 -9.06
N VAL A 210 -6.16 -9.01 -9.06
CA VAL A 210 -5.78 -10.38 -8.68
C VAL A 210 -4.67 -10.31 -7.64
N LEU A 211 -4.95 -10.88 -6.47
CA LEU A 211 -3.95 -11.16 -5.44
C LEU A 211 -3.22 -12.45 -5.82
N GLU A 212 -1.91 -12.37 -6.02
CA GLU A 212 -1.10 -13.53 -6.38
C GLU A 212 -0.45 -14.15 -5.13
N PRO A 213 -0.62 -15.47 -4.93
CA PRO A 213 -0.05 -16.22 -3.81
C PRO A 213 1.45 -16.36 -3.95
#